data_AF-A0AAN9EFB2-F1
#
_entry.id   AF-A0AAN9EFB2-F1
#
_cell.length_a   1.000
_cell.length_b   1.000
_cell.length_c   1.000
_cell.angle_alpha   90.00
_cell.angle_beta   90.00
_cell.angle_gamma   90.00
#
_symmetry.space_group_name_H-M   'P 1'
#
loop_
_entity.id
_entity.type
_entity.pdbx_description
1 polymer ?
#
loop_
_entity_poly.entity_id
_entity_poly.type
_entity_poly.pdbx_seq_one_letter_code
_entity_poly.pdbx_strand_id
1 'polypeptide(L)'
;MLGTGFRLKVGFGEVSFFFDDWLDSELLCNKVPWVAIQDTVLRVKYVWSQEAWLFNTVYTILPPDVQNEITGSEVMVNEGIPDCYSWKGMIDGVYSVKAGYYWLLDSQASVASHQSWSWVWKLKFLDTTAILPEVAYKDKSEEDSRCRERPSPVPGIF
;
A
#
# COMPACT_ATOMS: atom_id res chain seq x y z
N MET A 1 0.10 5.97 -2.22
CA MET A 1 0.73 5.23 -1.10
C MET A 1 -0.21 5.32 0.08
N LEU A 2 -0.88 4.22 0.45
CA LEU A 2 -1.63 4.16 1.70
C LEU A 2 -0.62 4.20 2.85
N GLY A 3 -0.87 5.03 3.86
CA GLY A 3 0.08 5.31 4.93
C GLY A 3 0.48 4.07 5.74
N THR A 4 1.64 4.16 6.40
CA THR A 4 2.09 3.18 7.38
C THR A 4 0.94 2.84 8.34
N GLY A 5 0.58 1.56 8.42
CA GLY A 5 -0.46 1.05 9.32
C GLY A 5 -1.69 0.40 8.66
N PHE A 6 -1.87 0.51 7.34
CA PHE A 6 -2.85 -0.30 6.61
C PHE A 6 -2.21 -1.59 6.09
N ARG A 7 -2.98 -2.68 6.01
CA ARG A 7 -2.62 -3.93 5.34
C ARG A 7 -3.68 -4.31 4.32
N LEU A 8 -3.24 -4.84 3.19
CA LEU A 8 -4.13 -5.38 2.17
C LEU A 8 -4.60 -6.78 2.60
N LYS A 9 -5.91 -6.99 2.62
CA LYS A 9 -6.53 -8.31 2.81
C LYS A 9 -7.04 -8.80 1.47
N VAL A 10 -6.57 -9.97 1.08
CA VAL A 10 -7.03 -10.66 -0.13
C VAL A 10 -8.41 -11.27 0.14
N GLY A 11 -9.36 -10.96 -0.73
CA GLY A 11 -10.69 -11.53 -0.82
C GLY A 11 -10.84 -12.24 -2.17
N PHE A 12 -11.43 -11.57 -3.16
CA PHE A 12 -11.58 -12.07 -4.54
C PHE A 12 -10.25 -12.36 -5.25
N GLY A 13 -9.13 -11.82 -4.76
CA GLY A 13 -7.82 -12.03 -5.36
C GLY A 13 -7.62 -11.28 -6.67
N GLU A 14 -8.27 -10.13 -6.83
CA GLU A 14 -8.01 -9.15 -7.89
C GLU A 14 -6.74 -8.33 -7.63
N VAL A 15 -6.07 -8.50 -6.51
CA VAL A 15 -4.77 -7.87 -6.28
C VAL A 15 -3.70 -8.50 -7.17
N SER A 16 -2.75 -7.67 -7.59
CA SER A 16 -1.59 -8.09 -8.38
C SER A 16 -0.73 -9.07 -7.59
N PHE A 17 -0.35 -10.17 -8.22
CA PHE A 17 0.51 -11.16 -7.57
C PHE A 17 1.89 -10.59 -7.26
N PHE A 18 2.49 -9.82 -8.18
CA PHE A 18 3.86 -9.31 -8.01
C PHE A 18 3.97 -7.88 -7.47
N PHE A 19 2.95 -7.05 -7.70
CA PHE A 19 3.06 -5.59 -7.53
C PHE A 19 2.20 -4.99 -6.42
N ASP A 20 1.39 -5.81 -5.75
CA ASP A 20 0.68 -5.40 -4.54
C ASP A 20 1.27 -6.09 -3.31
N ASP A 21 1.31 -5.38 -2.18
CA ASP A 21 1.79 -5.92 -0.91
C ASP A 21 0.67 -6.68 -0.18
N TRP A 22 0.34 -7.86 -0.71
CA TRP A 22 -0.69 -8.74 -0.15
C TRP A 22 -0.15 -9.74 0.89
N LEU A 23 1.18 -9.84 1.01
CA LEU A 23 1.85 -10.64 2.05
C LEU A 23 2.13 -9.85 3.33
N ASP A 24 1.83 -8.55 3.34
CA ASP A 24 2.11 -7.66 4.48
C ASP A 24 3.60 -7.61 4.84
N SER A 25 4.45 -7.74 3.83
CA SER A 25 5.91 -7.82 3.95
C SER A 25 6.58 -6.86 2.96
N GLU A 26 7.06 -7.38 1.84
CA GLU A 26 7.61 -6.63 0.73
C GLU A 26 7.03 -7.18 -0.58
N LEU A 27 6.94 -6.32 -1.59
CA LEU A 27 6.50 -6.68 -2.93
C LEU A 27 7.26 -7.90 -3.46
N LEU A 28 6.51 -8.89 -3.96
CA LEU A 28 7.11 -10.10 -4.52
C LEU A 28 8.05 -9.79 -5.69
N CYS A 29 7.81 -8.72 -6.45
CA CYS A 29 8.72 -8.29 -7.53
C CYS A 29 10.15 -7.98 -7.06
N ASN A 30 10.34 -7.59 -5.79
CA ASN A 30 11.66 -7.28 -5.25
C ASN A 30 12.41 -8.54 -4.77
N LYS A 31 11.68 -9.64 -4.55
CA LYS A 31 12.22 -10.92 -4.06
C LYS A 31 12.57 -11.90 -5.19
N VAL A 32 12.24 -11.55 -6.43
CA VAL A 32 12.56 -12.35 -7.63
C VAL A 32 13.59 -11.61 -8.49
N PRO A 33 14.46 -12.33 -9.23
CA PRO A 33 15.45 -11.67 -10.09
C PRO A 33 14.84 -10.79 -11.19
N TRP A 34 13.68 -11.20 -11.72
CA TRP A 34 12.90 -10.49 -12.72
C TRP A 34 11.48 -11.07 -12.75
N VAL A 35 10.52 -10.29 -13.25
CA VAL A 35 9.13 -10.73 -13.46
C VAL A 35 8.92 -10.94 -14.96
N ALA A 36 8.39 -12.11 -15.32
CA ALA A 36 8.04 -12.43 -16.71
C ALA A 36 6.95 -11.50 -17.23
N ILE A 37 7.04 -11.07 -18.48
CA ILE A 37 6.07 -10.15 -19.09
C ILE A 37 4.66 -10.73 -19.03
N GLN A 38 4.55 -12.06 -19.19
CA GLN A 38 3.32 -12.84 -19.08
C GLN A 38 2.64 -12.68 -17.71
N ASP A 39 3.44 -12.51 -16.66
CA ASP A 39 2.94 -12.43 -15.29
C ASP A 39 2.70 -10.98 -14.82
N THR A 40 2.94 -9.99 -15.67
CA THR A 40 2.78 -8.57 -15.28
C THR A 40 1.35 -8.21 -14.88
N VAL A 41 0.37 -8.93 -15.44
CA VAL A 41 -1.06 -8.79 -15.14
C VAL A 41 -1.60 -9.93 -14.28
N LEU A 42 -0.73 -10.80 -13.77
CA LEU A 42 -1.09 -11.95 -12.95
C LEU A 42 -1.75 -11.49 -11.65
N ARG A 43 -2.89 -12.09 -11.33
CA ARG A 43 -3.68 -11.82 -10.12
C ARG A 43 -3.61 -13.01 -9.19
N VAL A 44 -3.70 -12.75 -7.88
CA VAL A 44 -3.63 -13.80 -6.85
C VAL A 44 -4.64 -14.92 -7.08
N LYS A 45 -5.87 -14.59 -7.51
CA LYS A 45 -6.92 -15.58 -7.79
C LYS A 45 -6.58 -16.62 -8.87
N TYR A 46 -5.64 -16.32 -9.77
CA TYR A 46 -5.23 -17.26 -10.82
C TYR A 46 -4.13 -18.21 -10.37
N VAL A 47 -3.49 -17.92 -9.23
CA VAL A 47 -2.38 -18.70 -8.65
C VAL A 47 -2.84 -19.47 -7.41
N TRP A 48 -4.10 -19.31 -6.99
CA TRP A 48 -4.69 -20.02 -5.85
C TRP A 48 -5.94 -20.78 -6.26
N SER A 49 -5.98 -22.08 -5.97
CA SER A 49 -7.15 -22.92 -6.27
C SER A 49 -7.20 -24.11 -5.32
N GLN A 50 -8.41 -24.50 -4.88
CA GLN A 50 -8.63 -25.67 -4.03
C GLN A 50 -7.70 -25.74 -2.81
N GLU A 51 -7.53 -24.61 -2.11
CA GLU A 51 -6.68 -24.49 -0.91
C GLU A 51 -5.17 -24.73 -1.16
N ALA A 52 -4.73 -24.62 -2.42
CA ALA A 52 -3.33 -24.79 -2.79
C ALA A 52 -2.84 -23.70 -3.75
N TRP A 53 -1.55 -23.36 -3.61
CA TRP A 53 -0.84 -22.48 -4.54
C TRP A 53 -0.42 -23.24 -5.79
N LEU A 54 -0.78 -22.71 -6.96
CA LEU A 54 -0.45 -23.25 -8.28
C LEU A 54 0.80 -22.56 -8.84
N PHE A 55 1.96 -22.69 -8.18
CA PHE A 55 3.20 -22.05 -8.64
C PHE A 55 3.64 -22.48 -10.04
N ASN A 56 3.18 -23.64 -10.51
CA ASN A 56 3.45 -24.16 -11.85
C ASN A 56 2.77 -23.36 -12.98
N THR A 57 1.80 -22.50 -12.68
CA THR A 57 1.14 -21.63 -13.67
C THR A 57 1.86 -20.30 -13.85
N VAL A 58 2.80 -19.98 -12.96
CA VAL A 58 3.59 -18.73 -12.97
C VAL A 58 4.82 -18.92 -13.87
N TYR A 59 5.01 -18.03 -14.84
CA TYR A 59 6.16 -18.08 -15.75
C TYR A 59 7.46 -17.62 -15.08
N THR A 60 7.34 -16.72 -14.11
CA THR A 60 8.42 -16.19 -13.30
C THR A 60 8.92 -17.27 -12.35
N ILE A 61 10.24 -17.47 -12.34
CA ILE A 61 10.88 -18.42 -11.44
C ILE A 61 10.81 -17.86 -10.01
N LEU A 62 9.99 -18.47 -9.17
CA LEU A 62 9.90 -18.15 -7.75
C LEU A 62 11.00 -18.90 -6.98
N PRO A 63 11.93 -18.21 -6.28
CA PRO A 63 12.89 -18.86 -5.40
C PRO A 63 12.19 -19.70 -4.32
N PRO A 64 12.80 -20.80 -3.84
CA PRO A 64 12.19 -21.66 -2.81
C PRO A 64 11.77 -20.89 -1.56
N ASP A 65 12.58 -19.93 -1.12
CA ASP A 65 12.28 -19.11 0.07
C ASP A 65 11.00 -18.29 -0.10
N VAL A 66 10.78 -17.75 -1.31
CA VAL A 66 9.56 -17.00 -1.65
C VAL A 66 8.34 -17.91 -1.69
N GLN A 67 8.47 -19.11 -2.26
CA GLN A 67 7.38 -20.10 -2.27
C GLN A 67 6.99 -20.52 -0.84
N ASN A 68 7.98 -20.72 0.03
CA ASN A 68 7.77 -21.06 1.43
C ASN A 68 7.07 -19.91 2.19
N GLU A 69 7.46 -18.66 1.94
CA GLU A 69 6.79 -17.48 2.52
C GLU A 69 5.33 -17.40 2.08
N ILE A 70 5.05 -17.56 0.79
CA ILE A 70 3.69 -17.54 0.25
C ILE A 70 2.84 -18.67 0.85
N THR A 71 3.42 -19.88 0.96
CA THR A 71 2.72 -21.06 1.50
C THR A 71 2.48 -20.95 3.01
N GLY A 72 3.41 -20.31 3.75
CA GLY A 72 3.27 -20.07 5.18
C GLY A 72 2.35 -18.90 5.53
N SER A 73 1.92 -18.12 4.53
CA SER A 73 1.02 -16.99 4.74
C SER A 73 -0.42 -17.44 4.93
N GLU A 74 -1.15 -16.82 5.86
CA GLU A 74 -2.57 -17.06 6.14
C GLU A 74 -3.51 -16.42 5.09
N VAL A 75 -3.05 -16.29 3.84
CA VAL A 75 -3.82 -15.65 2.78
C VAL A 75 -4.96 -16.57 2.36
N MET A 76 -6.17 -16.22 2.79
CA MET A 76 -7.40 -16.90 2.40
C MET A 76 -8.07 -16.13 1.27
N VAL A 77 -7.90 -16.60 0.02
CA VAL A 77 -8.70 -16.10 -1.10
C VAL A 77 -10.12 -16.63 -0.92
N ASN A 78 -11.08 -15.72 -0.73
CA ASN A 78 -12.48 -16.05 -0.53
C ASN A 78 -13.31 -15.42 -1.64
N GLU A 79 -13.94 -16.26 -2.45
CA GLU A 79 -14.77 -15.86 -3.60
C GLU A 79 -16.03 -15.06 -3.22
N GLY A 80 -16.31 -14.86 -1.94
CA GLY A 80 -17.45 -14.08 -1.45
C GLY A 80 -17.12 -12.70 -0.88
N ILE A 81 -15.84 -12.33 -0.75
CA ILE A 81 -15.42 -11.09 -0.07
C ILE A 81 -14.54 -10.26 -1.01
N PRO A 82 -14.78 -8.95 -1.18
CA PRO A 82 -13.91 -8.11 -2.00
C PRO A 82 -12.54 -7.91 -1.34
N ASP A 83 -11.50 -7.72 -2.16
CA ASP A 83 -10.20 -7.26 -1.68
C ASP A 83 -10.35 -5.91 -0.98
N CYS A 84 -9.75 -5.75 0.20
CA CYS A 84 -9.91 -4.53 0.99
C CYS A 84 -8.66 -4.18 1.80
N TYR A 85 -8.48 -2.89 2.06
CA TYR A 85 -7.50 -2.44 3.02
C TYR A 85 -8.10 -2.42 4.40
N SER A 86 -7.37 -2.97 5.37
CA SER A 86 -7.75 -2.98 6.78
C SER A 86 -6.68 -2.33 7.63
N TRP A 87 -7.09 -1.65 8.69
CA TRP A 87 -6.18 -1.01 9.63
C TRP A 87 -5.53 -2.05 10.54
N LYS A 88 -4.19 -2.09 10.61
CA LYS A 88 -3.43 -3.00 11.47
C LYS A 88 -3.65 -2.73 12.96
N GLY A 89 -3.91 -1.47 13.32
CA GLY A 89 -3.98 -1.05 14.72
C GLY A 89 -5.24 -1.48 15.46
N MET A 90 -6.21 -2.13 14.81
CA MET A 90 -7.38 -2.73 15.47
C MET A 90 -7.74 -4.09 14.87
N ILE A 91 -8.28 -4.97 15.72
CA ILE A 91 -8.65 -6.35 15.36
C ILE A 91 -9.82 -6.38 14.37
N ASP A 92 -10.74 -5.43 14.46
CA ASP A 92 -11.86 -5.27 13.53
C ASP A 92 -11.44 -4.74 12.15
N GLY A 93 -10.18 -4.27 12.02
CA GLY A 93 -9.65 -3.68 10.80
C GLY A 93 -10.23 -2.31 10.45
N VAL A 94 -11.05 -1.72 11.33
CA VAL A 94 -11.71 -0.43 11.08
C VAL A 94 -10.84 0.70 11.64
N TYR A 95 -10.56 1.68 10.80
CA TYR A 95 -9.84 2.87 11.23
C TYR A 95 -10.74 3.76 12.11
N SER A 96 -10.24 4.16 13.27
CA SER A 96 -10.82 5.25 14.07
C SER A 96 -9.75 6.27 14.42
N VAL A 97 -10.12 7.54 14.49
CA VAL A 97 -9.20 8.64 14.84
C VAL A 97 -8.52 8.37 16.19
N LYS A 98 -9.26 7.83 17.15
CA LYS A 98 -8.73 7.45 18.47
C LYS A 98 -7.66 6.35 18.36
N ALA A 99 -7.95 5.26 17.64
CA ALA A 99 -6.99 4.17 17.46
C ALA A 99 -5.77 4.61 16.66
N GLY A 100 -5.96 5.42 15.61
CA GLY A 100 -4.86 6.00 14.84
C GLY A 100 -3.95 6.89 15.70
N TYR A 101 -4.52 7.70 16.59
CA TYR A 101 -3.74 8.52 17.54
C TYR A 101 -2.90 7.67 18.49
N TYR A 102 -3.48 6.63 19.11
CA TYR A 102 -2.71 5.74 19.99
C TYR A 102 -1.64 4.95 19.23
N TRP A 103 -1.94 4.48 18.01
CA TRP A 103 -0.98 3.82 17.14
C TRP A 103 0.18 4.74 16.77
N LEU A 104 -0.08 6.03 16.51
CA LEU A 104 0.95 7.05 16.26
C LEU A 104 1.81 7.34 17.49
N LEU A 105 1.22 7.32 18.69
CA LEU A 105 1.98 7.50 19.94
C LEU A 105 2.88 6.29 20.22
N ASP A 106 2.38 5.09 19.99
CA ASP A 106 3.12 3.84 20.18
C ASP A 106 4.25 3.69 19.14
N SER A 107 3.98 4.01 17.88
CA SER A 107 4.99 4.00 16.80
C SER A 107 6.03 5.12 16.92
N GLN A 108 5.72 6.25 17.57
CA GLN A 108 6.70 7.30 17.86
C GLN A 108 7.74 6.90 18.91
N ALA A 109 7.54 5.81 19.67
CA ALA A 109 8.58 5.28 20.56
C ALA A 109 9.82 4.79 19.79
N SER A 110 9.69 4.45 18.49
CA SER A 110 10.81 4.05 17.62
C SER A 110 11.30 5.16 16.66
N VAL A 111 10.45 6.15 16.36
CA VAL A 111 10.77 7.28 15.47
C VAL A 111 11.16 8.51 16.30
N ALA A 112 12.24 8.40 17.07
CA ALA A 112 12.82 9.52 17.81
C ALA A 112 13.62 10.46 16.90
N SER A 113 13.00 10.99 15.84
CA SER A 113 13.45 12.22 15.18
C SER A 113 12.47 12.55 14.08
N HIS A 114 11.53 13.46 14.28
CA HIS A 114 11.17 14.44 13.26
C HIS A 114 10.35 15.54 13.94
N GLN A 115 10.82 16.77 13.72
CA GLN A 115 10.30 18.08 14.13
C GLN A 115 8.98 18.10 14.93
N SER A 116 9.08 18.63 16.15
CA SER A 116 7.92 18.98 16.97
C SER A 116 6.88 19.75 16.16
N TRP A 117 5.60 19.35 16.24
CA TRP A 117 4.45 20.05 15.69
C TRP A 117 4.17 21.42 16.34
N SER A 118 5.17 22.00 17.01
CA SER A 118 5.08 23.29 17.69
C SER A 118 4.78 24.45 16.74
N TRP A 119 4.95 24.28 15.42
CA TRP A 119 4.58 25.27 14.42
C TRP A 119 3.06 25.43 14.25
N VAL A 120 2.27 24.36 14.43
CA VAL A 120 0.80 24.43 14.34
C VAL A 120 0.24 25.35 15.42
N TRP A 121 0.80 25.25 16.63
CA TRP A 121 0.41 26.11 17.75
C TRP A 121 0.91 27.55 17.63
N LYS A 122 1.81 27.85 16.68
CA LYS A 122 2.25 29.22 16.35
C LYS A 122 1.38 29.88 15.28
N LEU A 123 0.40 29.17 14.71
CA LEU A 123 -0.61 29.77 13.86
C LEU A 123 -1.47 30.69 14.75
N LYS A 124 -1.20 31.99 14.68
CA LYS A 124 -2.10 32.99 15.25
C LYS A 124 -3.45 32.78 14.59
N PHE A 125 -4.47 32.51 15.41
CA PHE A 125 -5.87 32.53 14.99
C PHE A 125 -6.14 33.91 14.38
N LEU A 126 -6.05 34.00 13.06
CA LEU A 126 -6.60 35.12 12.30
C LEU A 126 -8.10 34.88 12.21
N ASP A 127 -8.86 35.90 12.54
CA ASP A 127 -10.31 35.90 12.68
C ASP A 127 -11.04 35.07 11.59
N THR A 128 -12.07 34.38 12.05
CA THR A 128 -12.67 33.13 11.55
C THR A 128 -13.41 33.22 10.19
N THR A 129 -13.03 34.08 9.25
CA THR A 129 -13.74 34.20 7.95
C THR A 129 -12.89 33.93 6.71
N ALA A 130 -11.60 33.62 6.85
CA ALA A 130 -10.69 33.48 5.69
C ALA A 130 -9.93 32.14 5.56
N ILE A 131 -10.18 31.14 6.41
CA ILE A 131 -9.31 29.94 6.46
C ILE A 131 -9.65 28.87 5.40
N LEU A 132 -10.86 28.86 4.85
CA LEU A 132 -11.27 27.79 3.93
C LEU A 132 -10.56 27.77 2.56
N PRO A 133 -10.14 28.90 1.94
CA PRO A 133 -9.47 28.83 0.64
C PRO A 133 -7.97 28.52 0.71
N GLU A 134 -7.28 28.93 1.77
CA GLU A 134 -5.80 28.97 1.76
C GLU A 134 -5.15 27.63 2.12
N VAL A 135 -5.80 26.82 2.99
CA VAL A 135 -5.37 25.43 3.25
C VAL A 135 -5.59 24.57 2.00
N ALA A 136 -6.71 24.78 1.29
CA ALA A 136 -7.01 24.09 0.04
C ALA A 136 -6.07 24.49 -1.11
N TYR A 137 -5.54 25.71 -1.10
CA TYR A 137 -4.61 26.19 -2.14
C TYR A 137 -3.21 25.59 -2.00
N LYS A 138 -2.75 25.34 -0.76
CA LYS A 138 -1.43 24.75 -0.51
C LYS A 138 -1.37 23.26 -0.85
N ASP A 139 -2.40 22.48 -0.50
CA ASP A 139 -2.51 21.07 -0.88
C ASP A 139 -2.42 20.88 -2.40
N LYS A 140 -3.11 21.75 -3.16
CA LYS A 140 -3.12 21.70 -4.64
C LYS A 140 -1.76 22.03 -5.26
N SER A 141 -0.99 22.93 -4.64
CA SER A 141 0.32 23.35 -5.15
C SER A 141 1.42 22.31 -4.91
N GLU A 142 1.34 21.52 -3.84
CA GLU A 142 2.24 20.38 -3.59
C GLU A 142 1.91 19.17 -4.48
N GLU A 143 0.64 19.00 -4.85
CA GLU A 143 0.20 17.97 -5.78
C GLU A 143 0.60 18.29 -7.25
N ASP A 144 0.53 19.56 -7.66
CA ASP A 144 0.96 20.03 -8.98
C ASP A 144 2.49 20.02 -9.18
N SER A 145 3.25 20.29 -8.12
CA SER A 145 4.73 20.24 -8.19
C SER A 145 5.27 18.82 -8.20
N ARG A 146 4.54 17.84 -7.64
CA ARG A 146 4.88 16.40 -7.75
C ARG A 146 4.55 15.81 -9.13
N CYS A 147 3.70 16.47 -9.93
CA CYS A 147 3.35 16.04 -11.29
C CYS A 147 4.31 16.52 -12.39
N ARG A 148 5.26 17.42 -12.10
CA ARG A 148 6.20 17.97 -13.10
C ARG A 148 7.47 17.13 -13.33
N GLU A 149 7.62 15.99 -12.66
CA GLU A 149 8.78 15.09 -12.82
C GLU A 149 8.44 13.77 -13.55
N ARG A 150 7.41 13.75 -14.41
CA ARG A 150 7.28 12.66 -15.40
C ARG A 150 8.20 12.95 -16.60
N PRO A 151 9.14 12.05 -16.96
CA PRO A 151 9.80 12.14 -18.26
C PRO A 151 8.78 11.92 -19.38
N SER A 152 8.87 12.74 -20.42
CA SER A 152 8.02 12.71 -21.61
C SER A 152 8.04 11.33 -22.29
N PRO A 153 6.92 10.87 -22.88
CA PRO A 153 6.92 9.69 -23.74
C PRO A 153 7.72 9.97 -25.01
N VAL A 154 8.60 9.02 -25.36
CA VAL A 154 9.36 8.99 -26.62
C VAL A 154 8.36 8.82 -27.78
N PRO A 155 8.41 9.67 -28.83
CA PRO A 155 7.60 9.46 -30.02
C PRO A 155 8.05 8.20 -30.76
N GLY A 156 7.10 7.30 -31.04
CA GLY A 156 7.31 6.19 -31.97
C GLY A 156 7.70 6.71 -33.35
N ILE A 157 8.74 6.09 -33.92
CA ILE A 157 9.02 6.12 -35.35
C ILE A 157 8.42 4.85 -35.94
N PHE A 158 7.75 5.03 -37.08
CA PHE A 158 7.15 4.05 -37.97
C PHE A 158 7.94 2.75 -38.15
#